data_AF-A0A653KAQ0-F1
#
_entry.id   AF-A0A653KAQ0-F1
#
_cell.length_a   1.000
_cell.length_b   1.000
_cell.length_c   1.000
_cell.angle_alpha   90.00
_cell.angle_beta   90.00
_cell.angle_gamma   90.00
#
_symmetry.space_group_name_H-M   'P 1'
#
loop_
_entity.id
_entity.type
_entity.pdbx_description
1 polymer ?
#
loop_
_entity_poly.entity_id
_entity_poly.type
_entity_poly.pdbx_seq_one_letter_code
_entity_poly.pdbx_strand_id
1 'polypeptide(L)'
;MLSNTIYLWEPEIFTGKVPAEDDSQQVAFELYQQYRHISSHCRTLHAWLDLFSNKICDPQYQAYFSEQTQQWVQEIKSMFAQGLYASVQVDVLANEAQNDAVYRVFYEAAHETGIGFYEPNYNVWAIGELQSPENAVSNMLQPYLLEPLCVKPLECVVEPESAMLVADFQTPQNMPEAEQLISQWFEQQKDTQYLKLDVFNVAHDFISNWGNIGRPELALDTGYRCFLLTQKQLGVFYQLKMVLRKLTVSPMLSFAMDFTDRFIPDQLQEQLPERLIFRLRSLDIHKNTGQKNNSEPCFALTGRWDTQTDIQNFFTHLDAYINFIFSNLGQGRLEVLQAWAYGDMPAELKIDLDFRFELMMIALSQDFPYLQERYQYHKAVLMQNNARASDLGLLEESYKFCQKLNKIVMDAGTGLQPYIQN
;
A
#
# COMPACT_ATOMS: atom_id res chain seq x y z
N MET A 1 1.81 8.14 11.70
CA MET A 1 2.78 7.06 12.00
C MET A 1 2.57 6.64 13.44
N LEU A 2 2.20 5.37 13.69
CA LEU A 2 2.32 4.63 14.96
C LEU A 2 1.69 3.25 14.66
N SER A 3 2.41 2.29 14.06
CA SER A 3 1.78 0.98 13.81
C SER A 3 2.69 -0.25 13.70
N ASN A 4 3.97 -0.16 14.06
CA ASN A 4 4.84 -1.35 14.10
C ASN A 4 5.25 -1.69 15.53
N THR A 5 4.29 -1.63 16.45
CA THR A 5 4.58 -1.79 17.87
C THR A 5 3.73 -2.92 18.43
N ILE A 6 4.39 -3.94 18.95
CA ILE A 6 3.73 -5.02 19.69
C ILE A 6 3.85 -4.69 21.16
N TYR A 7 2.72 -4.72 21.86
CA TYR A 7 2.69 -4.56 23.32
C TYR A 7 2.64 -5.95 23.94
N LEU A 8 3.56 -6.22 24.86
CA LEU A 8 3.67 -7.46 25.62
C LEU A 8 3.39 -7.20 27.10
N TRP A 9 2.74 -8.13 27.79
CA TRP A 9 2.48 -7.99 29.22
C TRP A 9 2.33 -9.33 29.94
N GLU A 10 2.47 -9.31 31.25
CA GLU A 10 2.22 -10.49 32.08
C GLU A 10 0.73 -10.77 32.27
N PRO A 11 0.31 -12.05 32.21
CA PRO A 11 -1.10 -12.43 32.33
C PRO A 11 -1.69 -12.09 33.71
N GLU A 12 -0.87 -12.11 34.77
CA GLU A 12 -1.31 -11.83 36.16
C GLU A 12 -1.82 -10.41 36.38
N ILE A 13 -1.48 -9.49 35.47
CA ILE A 13 -1.79 -8.07 35.55
C ILE A 13 -3.10 -7.75 34.82
N PHE A 14 -3.62 -8.72 34.04
CA PHE A 14 -4.73 -8.52 33.14
C PHE A 14 -5.86 -9.53 33.37
N THR A 15 -6.83 -9.16 34.21
CA THR A 15 -8.02 -9.99 34.49
C THR A 15 -9.26 -9.53 33.72
N GLY A 16 -9.10 -8.68 32.71
CA GLY A 16 -10.18 -8.06 31.94
C GLY A 16 -10.79 -8.97 30.88
N LYS A 17 -12.05 -8.71 30.50
CA LYS A 17 -12.68 -9.31 29.32
C LYS A 17 -12.06 -8.72 28.04
N VAL A 18 -12.00 -9.54 26.99
CA VAL A 18 -11.62 -9.09 25.64
C VAL A 18 -12.45 -7.87 25.24
N PRO A 19 -11.83 -6.72 24.93
CA PRO A 19 -12.54 -5.56 24.39
C PRO A 19 -13.09 -5.87 22.99
N ALA A 20 -14.09 -5.10 22.54
CA ALA A 20 -14.58 -5.23 21.17
C ALA A 20 -13.46 -4.92 20.16
N GLU A 21 -13.50 -5.56 18.99
CA GLU A 21 -12.47 -5.42 17.95
C GLU A 21 -12.23 -3.95 17.57
N ASP A 22 -13.30 -3.17 17.48
CA ASP A 22 -13.31 -1.73 17.18
C ASP A 22 -12.60 -0.86 18.25
N ASP A 23 -12.47 -1.35 19.49
CA ASP A 23 -11.87 -0.63 20.62
C ASP A 23 -10.45 -1.14 20.97
N SER A 24 -10.00 -2.23 20.32
CA SER A 24 -8.83 -3.01 20.74
C SER A 24 -7.52 -2.20 20.79
N GLN A 25 -7.28 -1.31 19.82
CA GLN A 25 -6.06 -0.49 19.75
C GLN A 25 -5.97 0.56 20.85
N GLN A 26 -7.05 1.32 21.04
CA GLN A 26 -7.13 2.36 22.06
C GLN A 26 -7.00 1.74 23.45
N VAL A 27 -7.70 0.62 23.67
CA VAL A 27 -7.63 -0.14 24.91
C VAL A 27 -6.21 -0.67 25.14
N ALA A 28 -5.57 -1.29 24.15
CA ALA A 28 -4.17 -1.75 24.25
C ALA A 28 -3.21 -0.67 24.72
N PHE A 29 -3.30 0.51 24.10
CA PHE A 29 -2.46 1.64 24.42
C PHE A 29 -2.74 2.18 25.83
N GLU A 30 -4.01 2.35 26.21
CA GLU A 30 -4.40 2.79 27.55
C GLU A 30 -3.90 1.84 28.63
N LEU A 31 -3.99 0.54 28.39
CA LEU A 31 -3.51 -0.49 29.31
C LEU A 31 -1.98 -0.47 29.40
N TYR A 32 -1.28 -0.35 28.28
CA TYR A 32 0.16 -0.14 28.32
C TYR A 32 0.52 1.10 29.16
N GLN A 33 -0.14 2.24 28.96
CA GLN A 33 0.09 3.44 29.77
C GLN A 33 -0.20 3.21 31.26
N GLN A 34 -1.23 2.44 31.58
CA GLN A 34 -1.60 2.11 32.96
C GLN A 34 -0.57 1.21 33.65
N TYR A 35 -0.06 0.20 32.94
CA TYR A 35 0.74 -0.88 33.55
C TYR A 35 2.25 -0.79 33.29
N ARG A 36 2.73 0.05 32.36
CA ARG A 36 4.17 0.18 32.01
C ARG A 36 5.10 0.56 33.17
N HIS A 37 4.54 1.07 34.26
CA HIS A 37 5.30 1.47 35.47
C HIS A 37 5.06 0.54 36.66
N ILE A 38 4.24 -0.49 36.51
CA ILE A 38 4.02 -1.48 37.55
C ILE A 38 5.21 -2.42 37.58
N SER A 39 5.83 -2.52 38.75
CA SER A 39 6.93 -3.46 38.95
C SER A 39 6.37 -4.87 39.02
N SER A 40 6.95 -5.77 38.22
CA SER A 40 6.71 -7.20 38.32
C SER A 40 8.03 -7.96 38.38
N HIS A 41 7.96 -9.24 38.71
CA HIS A 41 9.09 -10.16 38.61
C HIS A 41 9.41 -10.54 37.17
N CYS A 42 8.56 -10.14 36.20
CA CYS A 42 8.74 -10.31 34.75
C CYS A 42 9.00 -11.77 34.35
N ARG A 43 8.59 -12.75 35.15
CA ARG A 43 8.96 -14.16 34.96
C ARG A 43 8.46 -14.68 33.61
N THR A 44 7.24 -14.32 33.24
CA THR A 44 6.61 -14.79 32.00
C THR A 44 7.17 -14.08 30.78
N LEU A 45 7.46 -12.77 30.92
CA LEU A 45 8.13 -11.98 29.89
C LEU A 45 9.54 -12.50 29.57
N HIS A 46 10.31 -12.85 30.59
CA HIS A 46 11.64 -13.45 30.42
C HIS A 46 11.56 -14.85 29.81
N ALA A 47 10.63 -15.69 30.29
CA ALA A 47 10.42 -17.02 29.72
C ALA A 47 10.06 -16.97 28.23
N TRP A 48 9.19 -16.03 27.84
CA TRP A 48 8.85 -15.79 26.44
C TRP A 48 10.07 -15.41 25.61
N LEU A 49 10.86 -14.44 26.08
CA LEU A 49 12.04 -13.96 25.37
C LEU A 49 13.11 -15.05 25.22
N ASP A 50 13.31 -15.85 26.26
CA ASP A 50 14.25 -16.96 26.22
C ASP A 50 13.83 -18.00 25.19
N LEU A 51 12.55 -18.38 25.16
CA LEU A 51 12.04 -19.34 24.19
C LEU A 51 12.08 -18.79 22.76
N PHE A 52 11.64 -17.55 22.55
CA PHE A 52 11.67 -16.86 21.25
C PHE A 52 13.09 -16.80 20.70
N SER A 53 14.05 -16.39 21.54
CA SER A 53 15.45 -16.32 21.13
C SER A 53 16.09 -17.67 20.93
N ASN A 54 15.78 -18.67 21.77
CA ASN A 54 16.34 -20.01 21.61
C ASN A 54 15.89 -20.62 20.29
N LYS A 55 14.62 -20.46 19.89
CA LYS A 55 14.11 -20.95 18.61
C LYS A 55 14.75 -20.24 17.40
N ILE A 56 15.02 -18.93 17.48
CA ILE A 56 15.66 -18.19 16.39
C ILE A 56 17.17 -18.48 16.29
N CYS A 57 17.84 -18.61 17.43
CA CYS A 57 19.28 -18.83 17.50
C CYS A 57 19.66 -20.33 17.52
N ASP A 58 18.71 -21.25 17.42
CA ASP A 58 18.97 -22.69 17.38
C ASP A 58 19.77 -23.03 16.12
N PRO A 59 20.90 -23.76 16.24
CA PRO A 59 21.64 -24.28 15.09
C PRO A 59 20.78 -25.03 14.07
N GLN A 60 19.70 -25.68 14.51
CA GLN A 60 18.77 -26.39 13.64
C GLN A 60 17.90 -25.46 12.78
N TYR A 61 17.68 -24.21 13.23
CA TYR A 61 16.86 -23.22 12.53
C TYR A 61 17.65 -22.09 11.87
N GLN A 62 18.99 -22.10 11.98
CA GLN A 62 19.88 -21.08 11.38
C GLN A 62 19.66 -20.87 9.88
N ALA A 63 19.26 -21.90 9.14
CA ALA A 63 19.00 -21.79 7.69
C ALA A 63 17.75 -20.94 7.35
N TYR A 64 16.88 -20.66 8.33
CA TYR A 64 15.63 -19.92 8.15
C TYR A 64 15.69 -18.46 8.64
N PHE A 65 16.75 -18.09 9.36
CA PHE A 65 16.89 -16.77 9.98
C PHE A 65 18.23 -16.13 9.59
N SER A 66 18.19 -14.91 9.05
CA SER A 66 19.41 -14.18 8.68
C SER A 66 20.25 -13.85 9.91
N GLU A 67 21.55 -13.62 9.72
CA GLU A 67 22.42 -13.13 10.80
C GLU A 67 21.91 -11.81 11.40
N GLN A 68 21.27 -10.96 10.58
CA GLN A 68 20.65 -9.72 11.03
C GLN A 68 19.46 -9.98 11.96
N THR A 69 18.59 -10.95 11.66
CA THR A 69 17.50 -11.36 12.55
C THR A 69 18.04 -11.90 13.88
N GLN A 70 19.11 -12.69 13.83
CA GLN A 70 19.74 -13.22 15.04
C GLN A 70 20.34 -12.10 15.91
N GLN A 71 21.00 -11.11 15.30
CA GLN A 71 21.55 -9.94 16.00
C GLN A 71 20.44 -9.09 16.64
N TRP A 72 19.36 -8.83 15.91
CA TRP A 72 18.20 -8.10 16.42
C TRP A 72 17.57 -8.78 17.66
N VAL A 73 17.45 -10.10 17.67
CA VAL A 73 16.98 -10.85 18.85
C VAL A 73 17.91 -10.65 20.06
N GLN A 74 19.23 -10.59 19.84
CA GLN A 74 20.18 -10.33 20.93
C GLN A 74 20.04 -8.89 21.47
N GLU A 75 19.72 -7.92 20.62
CA GLU A 75 19.42 -6.55 21.04
C GLU A 75 18.16 -6.50 21.93
N ILE A 76 17.10 -7.23 21.56
CA ILE A 76 15.89 -7.36 22.39
C ILE A 76 16.21 -8.00 23.74
N LYS A 77 17.04 -9.06 23.76
CA LYS A 77 17.52 -9.66 25.02
C LYS A 77 18.21 -8.65 25.91
N SER A 78 19.06 -7.80 25.33
CA SER A 78 19.74 -6.73 26.07
C SER A 78 18.77 -5.67 26.60
N MET A 79 17.70 -5.33 25.87
CA MET A 79 16.67 -4.39 26.33
C MET A 79 15.89 -4.95 27.52
N PHE A 80 15.48 -6.22 27.47
CA PHE A 80 14.73 -6.88 28.56
C PHE A 80 15.57 -7.06 29.82
N ALA A 81 16.87 -7.31 29.67
CA ALA A 81 17.81 -7.42 30.79
C ALA A 81 17.90 -6.14 31.66
N GLN A 82 17.37 -5.00 31.18
CA GLN A 82 17.40 -3.70 31.86
C GLN A 82 16.09 -3.32 32.59
N GLY A 83 14.98 -4.08 32.49
CA GLY A 83 13.64 -3.59 32.91
C GLY A 83 12.78 -4.52 33.79
N LEU A 84 12.47 -4.07 35.01
CA LEU A 84 11.62 -4.71 36.05
C LEU A 84 10.10 -4.48 35.86
N TYR A 85 9.62 -4.40 34.62
CA TYR A 85 8.27 -3.89 34.31
C TYR A 85 7.29 -4.97 33.84
N ALA A 86 6.06 -4.83 34.30
CA ALA A 86 4.86 -5.60 33.97
C ALA A 86 4.52 -5.71 32.47
N SER A 87 4.93 -4.74 31.66
CA SER A 87 4.66 -4.67 30.24
C SER A 87 5.83 -4.04 29.49
N VAL A 88 6.00 -4.45 28.23
CA VAL A 88 7.09 -4.01 27.36
C VAL A 88 6.52 -3.64 26.00
N GLN A 89 7.05 -2.54 25.46
CA GLN A 89 6.84 -2.13 24.09
C GLN A 89 7.95 -2.72 23.23
N VAL A 90 7.59 -3.52 22.23
CA VAL A 90 8.53 -4.04 21.22
C VAL A 90 8.30 -3.26 19.94
N ASP A 91 9.23 -2.36 19.63
CA ASP A 91 9.23 -1.66 18.36
C ASP A 91 9.79 -2.57 17.26
N VAL A 92 8.94 -2.85 16.27
CA VAL A 92 9.28 -3.30 14.92
C VAL A 92 9.96 -4.68 14.85
N LEU A 93 9.18 -5.71 14.48
CA LEU A 93 9.68 -6.93 13.79
C LEU A 93 10.15 -6.65 12.35
N ALA A 94 9.93 -5.43 11.87
CA ALA A 94 10.04 -5.03 10.46
C ALA A 94 11.39 -4.35 10.13
N ASN A 95 12.45 -5.14 10.08
CA ASN A 95 13.48 -4.96 9.06
C ASN A 95 13.73 -6.35 8.45
N GLU A 96 13.09 -6.59 7.29
CA GLU A 96 13.23 -7.79 6.45
C GLU A 96 12.68 -9.12 6.99
N ALA A 97 11.46 -9.13 7.54
CA ALA A 97 10.69 -10.37 7.61
C ALA A 97 10.11 -10.70 6.21
N GLN A 98 10.97 -11.17 5.29
CA GLN A 98 10.54 -11.95 4.13
C GLN A 98 10.05 -13.37 4.53
N ASN A 99 9.94 -13.70 5.83
CA ASN A 99 9.68 -15.04 6.31
C ASN A 99 8.55 -15.07 7.35
N ASP A 100 7.50 -15.82 7.06
CA ASP A 100 6.47 -16.28 7.99
C ASP A 100 7.07 -16.97 9.25
N ALA A 101 8.34 -17.39 9.18
CA ALA A 101 9.06 -18.07 10.25
C ALA A 101 9.25 -17.24 11.53
N VAL A 102 9.52 -15.92 11.44
CA VAL A 102 9.75 -15.10 12.65
C VAL A 102 8.43 -14.89 13.41
N TYR A 103 7.36 -14.57 12.68
CA TYR A 103 6.01 -14.47 13.24
C TYR A 103 5.57 -15.80 13.84
N ARG A 104 5.78 -16.91 13.13
CA ARG A 104 5.49 -18.25 13.64
C ARG A 104 6.19 -18.51 14.98
N VAL A 105 7.49 -18.27 15.06
CA VAL A 105 8.26 -18.47 16.31
C VAL A 105 7.81 -17.52 17.42
N PHE A 106 7.44 -16.28 17.09
CA PHE A 106 6.87 -15.31 18.03
C PHE A 106 5.58 -15.84 18.65
N TYR A 107 4.61 -16.27 17.83
CA TYR A 107 3.31 -16.73 18.28
C TYR A 107 3.39 -18.09 18.99
N GLU A 108 4.24 -19.00 18.53
CA GLU A 108 4.51 -20.25 19.26
C GLU A 108 5.08 -19.97 20.65
N ALA A 109 6.05 -19.06 20.76
CA ALA A 109 6.61 -18.68 22.05
C ALA A 109 5.55 -18.04 22.95
N ALA A 110 4.68 -17.19 22.39
CA ALA A 110 3.60 -16.55 23.16
C ALA A 110 2.58 -17.58 23.66
N HIS A 111 2.22 -18.54 22.80
CA HIS A 111 1.34 -19.65 23.14
C HIS A 111 1.92 -20.53 24.26
N GLU A 112 3.18 -20.93 24.14
CA GLU A 112 3.84 -21.81 25.12
C GLU A 112 4.07 -21.14 26.48
N THR A 113 4.30 -19.82 26.50
CA THR A 113 4.60 -19.09 27.74
C THR A 113 3.40 -18.41 28.36
N GLY A 114 2.29 -18.29 27.64
CA GLY A 114 1.06 -17.66 28.13
C GLY A 114 1.17 -16.14 28.29
N ILE A 115 2.16 -15.51 27.66
CA ILE A 115 2.31 -14.06 27.65
C ILE A 115 1.12 -13.41 26.93
N GLY A 116 0.66 -12.27 27.44
CA GLY A 116 -0.34 -11.48 26.75
C GLY A 116 0.30 -10.56 25.71
N PHE A 117 -0.35 -10.39 24.55
CA PHE A 117 0.15 -9.48 23.53
C PHE A 117 -0.96 -8.83 22.69
N TYR A 118 -0.62 -7.65 22.13
CA TYR A 118 -1.40 -6.94 21.13
C TYR A 118 -0.54 -6.59 19.93
N GLU A 119 -1.00 -6.96 18.74
CA GLU A 119 -0.38 -6.58 17.47
C GLU A 119 -1.35 -5.80 16.56
N PRO A 120 -1.10 -4.50 16.32
CA PRO A 120 -1.98 -3.62 15.55
C PRO A 120 -2.14 -4.04 14.08
N ASN A 121 -1.10 -4.62 13.46
CA ASN A 121 -1.13 -4.98 12.04
C ASN A 121 -2.05 -6.17 11.74
N TYR A 122 -2.34 -6.98 12.75
CA TYR A 122 -3.16 -8.19 12.61
C TYR A 122 -4.41 -8.17 13.51
N ASN A 123 -4.67 -7.06 14.23
CA ASN A 123 -5.74 -6.93 15.24
C ASN A 123 -5.77 -8.08 16.26
N VAL A 124 -4.61 -8.67 16.58
CA VAL A 124 -4.55 -9.83 17.47
C VAL A 124 -4.40 -9.37 18.92
N TRP A 125 -5.31 -9.83 19.77
CA TRP A 125 -5.25 -9.69 21.22
C TRP A 125 -5.34 -11.08 21.87
N ALA A 126 -4.31 -11.51 22.58
CA ALA A 126 -4.31 -12.79 23.29
C ALA A 126 -3.85 -12.60 24.75
N ILE A 127 -4.51 -13.29 25.67
CA ILE A 127 -4.12 -13.40 27.09
C ILE A 127 -4.08 -14.89 27.42
N GLY A 128 -3.02 -15.31 28.12
CA GLY A 128 -2.75 -16.71 28.51
C GLY A 128 -3.99 -17.53 28.89
N GLU A 129 -4.04 -18.73 28.31
CA GLU A 129 -4.96 -19.87 28.50
C GLU A 129 -6.49 -19.68 28.58
N LEU A 130 -7.05 -18.46 28.66
CA LEU A 130 -8.51 -18.32 28.91
C LEU A 130 -9.29 -17.43 27.95
N GLN A 131 -8.65 -16.64 27.07
CA GLN A 131 -9.40 -15.66 26.25
C GLN A 131 -8.83 -15.37 24.85
N SER A 132 -7.93 -16.20 24.30
CA SER A 132 -7.84 -16.24 22.83
C SER A 132 -9.14 -16.88 22.34
N PRO A 133 -9.89 -16.31 21.39
CA PRO A 133 -10.96 -17.04 20.71
C PRO A 133 -10.39 -18.40 20.30
N GLU A 134 -11.08 -19.49 20.60
CA GLU A 134 -10.65 -20.82 20.19
C GLU A 134 -10.32 -20.74 18.69
N ASN A 135 -9.06 -20.97 18.35
CA ASN A 135 -8.51 -20.92 17.00
C ASN A 135 -8.12 -19.55 16.41
N ALA A 136 -8.13 -18.42 17.11
CA ALA A 136 -7.67 -17.14 16.52
C ALA A 136 -6.20 -17.20 16.06
N VAL A 137 -5.32 -17.67 16.95
CA VAL A 137 -3.91 -17.88 16.64
C VAL A 137 -3.73 -19.01 15.61
N SER A 138 -4.45 -20.14 15.74
CA SER A 138 -4.37 -21.24 14.76
C SER A 138 -4.90 -20.89 13.36
N ASN A 139 -5.97 -20.10 13.24
CA ASN A 139 -6.57 -19.71 11.97
C ASN A 139 -5.69 -18.69 11.25
N MET A 140 -5.08 -17.77 11.99
CA MET A 140 -4.12 -16.82 11.44
C MET A 140 -2.81 -17.52 11.05
N LEU A 141 -2.38 -18.52 11.83
CA LEU A 141 -1.24 -19.36 11.49
C LEU A 141 -1.56 -20.39 10.39
N GLN A 142 -2.84 -20.65 10.05
CA GLN A 142 -3.22 -21.72 9.12
C GLN A 142 -2.61 -21.55 7.72
N PRO A 143 -2.56 -20.35 7.11
CA PRO A 143 -1.83 -20.13 5.85
C PRO A 143 -0.32 -20.41 6.00
N TYR A 144 0.26 -20.03 7.13
CA TYR A 144 1.70 -20.08 7.41
C TYR A 144 2.23 -21.42 7.95
N LEU A 145 1.35 -22.25 8.51
CA LEU A 145 1.65 -23.59 9.03
C LEU A 145 1.55 -24.66 7.93
N LEU A 146 0.78 -24.38 6.87
CA LEU A 146 0.57 -25.30 5.74
C LEU A 146 1.64 -25.15 4.65
N GLU A 147 2.39 -24.05 4.63
CA GLU A 147 3.51 -23.86 3.72
C GLU A 147 4.84 -24.40 4.30
N PRO A 148 5.60 -25.23 3.56
CA PRO A 148 6.91 -25.69 4.01
C PRO A 148 7.88 -24.50 4.12
N LEU A 149 8.64 -24.43 5.22
CA LEU A 149 9.69 -23.43 5.42
C LEU A 149 10.70 -23.49 4.26
N CYS A 150 10.67 -22.51 3.37
CA CYS A 150 11.57 -22.42 2.22
C CYS A 150 12.93 -21.82 2.64
N VAL A 151 14.01 -22.56 2.40
CA VAL A 151 15.38 -22.10 2.60
C VAL A 151 15.71 -21.08 1.50
N LYS A 152 16.15 -19.86 1.85
CA LYS A 152 16.58 -18.85 0.87
C LYS A 152 17.75 -19.38 0.02
N PRO A 153 17.65 -19.41 -1.33
CA PRO A 153 18.82 -19.29 -2.18
C PRO A 153 19.31 -17.84 -2.15
N LEU A 154 20.63 -17.64 -2.17
CA LEU A 154 21.27 -16.34 -2.35
C LEU A 154 20.80 -15.69 -3.64
N GLU A 155 20.49 -14.39 -3.56
CA GLU A 155 20.05 -13.56 -4.67
C GLU A 155 20.96 -13.70 -5.89
N CYS A 156 20.35 -14.09 -6.99
CA CYS A 156 20.79 -13.65 -8.31
C CYS A 156 19.62 -12.81 -8.85
N VAL A 157 19.90 -11.60 -9.31
CA VAL A 157 18.95 -10.81 -10.09
C VAL A 157 18.53 -11.68 -11.28
N VAL A 158 17.36 -12.30 -11.18
CA VAL A 158 16.77 -13.03 -12.29
C VAL A 158 16.03 -12.00 -13.13
N GLU A 159 16.40 -11.97 -14.41
CA GLU A 159 15.64 -11.30 -15.47
C GLU A 159 14.13 -11.53 -15.31
N PRO A 160 13.26 -10.60 -15.74
CA PRO A 160 11.83 -10.72 -15.51
C PRO A 160 11.34 -12.05 -16.07
N GLU A 161 10.91 -12.96 -15.19
CA GLU A 161 10.16 -14.13 -15.59
C GLU A 161 8.95 -13.63 -16.39
N SER A 162 8.84 -14.11 -17.63
CA SER A 162 7.74 -13.81 -18.53
C SER A 162 6.41 -13.99 -17.82
N ALA A 163 5.52 -13.01 -18.00
CA ALA A 163 4.12 -13.07 -17.59
C ALA A 163 3.54 -14.48 -17.84
N MET A 164 2.79 -15.00 -16.87
CA MET A 164 1.89 -16.13 -17.11
C MET A 164 0.79 -15.62 -18.06
N LEU A 165 1.10 -15.62 -19.35
CA LEU A 165 0.08 -15.56 -20.39
C LEU A 165 -0.79 -16.79 -20.18
N VAL A 166 -2.06 -16.57 -19.83
CA VAL A 166 -3.09 -17.62 -19.82
C VAL A 166 -3.12 -18.20 -21.23
N ALA A 167 -2.37 -19.28 -21.45
CA ALA A 167 -2.04 -19.73 -22.79
C ALA A 167 -3.26 -20.34 -23.50
N ASP A 168 -4.22 -20.86 -22.73
CA ASP A 168 -5.44 -21.49 -23.22
C ASP A 168 -6.67 -20.95 -22.48
N PHE A 169 -7.30 -19.90 -23.00
CA PHE A 169 -8.64 -19.47 -22.59
C PHE A 169 -9.58 -19.40 -23.79
N GLN A 170 -10.86 -19.63 -23.54
CA GLN A 170 -11.90 -19.38 -24.53
C GLN A 170 -12.29 -17.90 -24.52
N THR A 171 -12.47 -17.31 -25.71
CA THR A 171 -12.97 -15.94 -25.83
C THR A 171 -14.31 -15.82 -25.10
N PRO A 172 -14.44 -14.93 -24.09
CA PRO A 172 -15.67 -14.78 -23.33
C PRO A 172 -16.79 -14.32 -24.26
N GLN A 173 -17.98 -14.91 -24.10
CA GLN A 173 -19.19 -14.60 -24.87
C GLN A 173 -20.15 -13.68 -24.10
N ASN A 174 -19.93 -13.51 -22.80
CA ASN A 174 -20.73 -12.66 -21.93
C ASN A 174 -19.88 -12.03 -20.81
N MET A 175 -20.50 -11.10 -20.06
CA MET A 175 -19.82 -10.36 -18.98
C MET A 175 -19.37 -11.26 -17.82
N PRO A 176 -20.16 -12.25 -17.35
CA PRO A 176 -19.69 -13.22 -16.35
C PRO A 176 -18.44 -14.02 -16.78
N GLU A 177 -18.37 -14.48 -18.03
CA GLU A 177 -17.18 -15.18 -18.54
C GLU A 177 -15.96 -14.25 -18.61
N ALA A 178 -16.15 -12.99 -19.01
CA ALA A 178 -15.08 -12.00 -19.00
C ALA A 178 -14.62 -11.66 -17.57
N GLU A 179 -15.56 -11.58 -16.61
CA GLU A 179 -15.27 -11.41 -15.20
C GLU A 179 -14.41 -12.54 -14.65
N GLN A 180 -14.78 -13.80 -14.95
CA GLN A 180 -14.01 -14.96 -14.55
C GLN A 180 -12.59 -14.92 -15.14
N LEU A 181 -12.46 -14.63 -16.45
CA LEU A 181 -11.18 -14.54 -17.13
C LEU A 181 -10.27 -13.46 -16.51
N ILE A 182 -10.82 -12.27 -16.26
CA ILE A 182 -10.08 -11.14 -15.68
C ILE A 182 -9.67 -11.43 -14.24
N SER A 183 -10.58 -11.98 -13.44
CA SER A 183 -10.31 -12.28 -12.02
C SER A 183 -9.22 -13.33 -11.90
N GLN A 184 -9.32 -14.42 -12.67
CA GLN A 184 -8.27 -15.44 -12.76
C GLN A 184 -6.94 -14.87 -13.22
N TRP A 185 -6.97 -13.97 -14.21
CA TRP A 185 -5.74 -13.32 -14.68
C TRP A 185 -5.07 -12.53 -13.55
N PHE A 186 -5.81 -11.69 -12.83
CA PHE A 186 -5.27 -10.92 -11.70
C PHE A 186 -4.78 -11.79 -10.55
N GLU A 187 -5.46 -12.90 -10.25
CA GLU A 187 -5.06 -13.87 -9.23
C GLU A 187 -3.77 -14.62 -9.59
N GLN A 188 -3.41 -14.67 -10.89
CA GLN A 188 -2.22 -15.38 -11.39
C GLN A 188 -1.03 -14.47 -11.70
N GLN A 189 -1.20 -13.15 -11.79
CA GLN A 189 -0.08 -12.26 -12.10
C GLN A 189 0.76 -11.94 -10.87
N LYS A 190 2.08 -11.92 -11.06
CA LYS A 190 3.08 -11.68 -10.02
C LYS A 190 2.78 -10.45 -9.15
N ASP A 191 2.46 -9.32 -9.80
CA ASP A 191 2.30 -8.03 -9.14
C ASP A 191 0.89 -7.81 -8.57
N THR A 192 -0.10 -8.62 -8.97
CA THR A 192 -1.51 -8.44 -8.53
C THR A 192 -2.08 -9.57 -7.69
N GLN A 193 -1.48 -10.76 -7.68
CA GLN A 193 -1.99 -11.96 -6.99
C GLN A 193 -2.23 -11.77 -5.48
N TYR A 194 -1.47 -10.88 -4.84
CA TYR A 194 -1.59 -10.59 -3.40
C TYR A 194 -2.38 -9.33 -3.09
N LEU A 195 -2.90 -8.64 -4.10
CA LEU A 195 -3.69 -7.43 -3.92
C LEU A 195 -5.15 -7.79 -3.68
N LYS A 196 -5.86 -6.93 -2.95
CA LYS A 196 -7.30 -7.09 -2.79
C LYS A 196 -8.00 -6.72 -4.10
N LEU A 197 -8.64 -7.71 -4.73
CA LEU A 197 -9.50 -7.53 -5.90
C LEU A 197 -10.97 -7.44 -5.45
N ASP A 198 -11.57 -6.26 -5.59
CA ASP A 198 -13.00 -6.06 -5.47
C ASP A 198 -13.64 -6.01 -6.86
N VAL A 199 -14.71 -6.78 -7.08
CA VAL A 199 -15.46 -6.81 -8.34
C VAL A 199 -16.89 -6.38 -8.09
N PHE A 200 -17.34 -5.37 -8.85
CA PHE A 200 -18.69 -4.83 -8.74
C PHE A 200 -19.43 -4.80 -10.08
N ASN A 201 -20.74 -4.96 -10.02
CA ASN A 201 -21.63 -4.90 -11.20
C ASN A 201 -22.03 -3.46 -11.59
N VAL A 202 -21.40 -2.48 -10.96
CA VAL A 202 -21.62 -1.04 -11.12
C VAL A 202 -20.28 -0.32 -11.04
N ALA A 203 -20.21 0.89 -11.58
CA ALA A 203 -19.02 1.72 -11.39
C ALA A 203 -18.85 2.05 -9.90
N HIS A 204 -17.63 1.83 -9.39
CA HIS A 204 -17.25 2.20 -8.02
C HIS A 204 -15.84 2.79 -8.01
N ASP A 205 -15.53 3.66 -7.06
CA ASP A 205 -14.21 4.29 -6.90
C ASP A 205 -13.99 4.63 -5.42
N PHE A 206 -13.07 3.94 -4.73
CA PHE A 206 -12.78 4.17 -3.31
C PHE A 206 -12.10 5.52 -3.03
N ILE A 207 -11.54 6.16 -4.05
CA ILE A 207 -10.84 7.45 -3.93
C ILE A 207 -11.81 8.62 -4.22
N SER A 208 -12.69 8.45 -5.20
CA SER A 208 -13.70 9.46 -5.56
C SER A 208 -15.10 8.90 -5.34
N ASN A 209 -15.62 9.07 -4.12
CA ASN A 209 -16.91 8.53 -3.70
C ASN A 209 -18.13 9.16 -4.40
N TRP A 210 -17.92 10.20 -5.23
CA TRP A 210 -19.00 10.87 -5.93
C TRP A 210 -19.69 9.90 -6.91
N GLY A 211 -20.98 9.64 -6.65
CA GLY A 211 -21.79 8.71 -7.44
C GLY A 211 -21.63 7.23 -7.06
N ASN A 212 -20.84 6.90 -6.02
CA ASN A 212 -20.80 5.53 -5.51
C ASN A 212 -22.13 5.15 -4.88
N ILE A 213 -22.57 3.93 -5.15
CA ILE A 213 -23.68 3.31 -4.41
C ILE A 213 -23.13 2.86 -3.05
N GLY A 214 -23.91 3.05 -1.98
CA GLY A 214 -23.46 2.74 -0.62
C GLY A 214 -23.24 1.25 -0.33
N ARG A 215 -23.80 0.36 -1.15
CA ARG A 215 -23.63 -1.11 -1.11
C ARG A 215 -23.44 -1.65 -2.53
N PRO A 216 -22.28 -1.41 -3.16
CA PRO A 216 -22.04 -1.82 -4.55
C PRO A 216 -22.11 -3.34 -4.74
N GLU A 217 -21.89 -4.13 -3.70
CA GLU A 217 -22.03 -5.59 -3.66
C GLU A 217 -23.48 -6.07 -3.80
N LEU A 218 -24.46 -5.23 -3.42
CA LEU A 218 -25.89 -5.53 -3.55
C LEU A 218 -26.52 -4.88 -4.79
N ALA A 219 -25.73 -4.20 -5.61
CA ALA A 219 -26.25 -3.50 -6.78
C ALA A 219 -26.78 -4.49 -7.83
N LEU A 220 -27.91 -4.14 -8.45
CA LEU A 220 -28.44 -4.88 -9.59
C LEU A 220 -27.40 -4.95 -10.71
N ASP A 221 -27.35 -6.08 -11.41
CA ASP A 221 -26.43 -6.24 -12.53
C ASP A 221 -26.81 -5.29 -13.67
N THR A 222 -25.99 -4.26 -13.87
CA THR A 222 -26.20 -3.26 -14.93
C THR A 222 -25.50 -3.63 -16.24
N GLY A 223 -24.87 -4.81 -16.30
CA GLY A 223 -24.06 -5.27 -17.43
C GLY A 223 -22.63 -4.71 -17.45
N TYR A 224 -22.23 -4.01 -16.37
CA TYR A 224 -20.88 -3.49 -16.18
C TYR A 224 -20.10 -4.43 -15.26
N ARG A 225 -18.78 -4.50 -15.43
CA ARG A 225 -17.87 -5.07 -14.45
C ARG A 225 -16.80 -4.04 -14.11
N CYS A 226 -16.72 -3.69 -12.83
CA CYS A 226 -15.72 -2.79 -12.29
C CYS A 226 -14.79 -3.61 -11.41
N PHE A 227 -13.54 -3.76 -11.85
CA PHE A 227 -12.47 -4.44 -11.11
C PHE A 227 -11.64 -3.36 -10.42
N LEU A 228 -11.45 -3.52 -9.12
CA LEU A 228 -10.72 -2.60 -8.28
C LEU A 228 -9.65 -3.39 -7.54
N LEU A 229 -8.41 -3.22 -7.96
CA LEU A 229 -7.25 -3.68 -7.19
C LEU A 229 -6.85 -2.57 -6.24
N THR A 230 -6.85 -2.87 -4.95
CA THR A 230 -6.54 -1.88 -3.91
C THR A 230 -5.41 -2.35 -3.01
N GLN A 231 -4.64 -1.38 -2.54
CA GLN A 231 -3.60 -1.58 -1.54
C GLN A 231 -3.46 -0.31 -0.71
N LYS A 232 -3.22 -0.43 0.60
CA LYS A 232 -2.81 0.70 1.43
C LYS A 232 -1.45 0.42 2.01
N GLN A 233 -0.49 1.31 1.77
CA GLN A 233 0.86 1.18 2.29
C GLN A 233 1.41 2.54 2.71
N LEU A 234 1.99 2.62 3.91
CA LEU A 234 2.67 3.81 4.42
C LEU A 234 1.83 5.10 4.45
N GLY A 235 0.51 5.01 4.51
CA GLY A 235 -0.40 6.16 4.45
C GLY A 235 -0.77 6.59 3.02
N VAL A 236 -0.43 5.77 2.02
CA VAL A 236 -0.85 5.95 0.63
C VAL A 236 -1.83 4.83 0.25
N PHE A 237 -3.00 5.21 -0.25
CA PHE A 237 -4.00 4.29 -0.77
C PHE A 237 -3.89 4.23 -2.30
N TYR A 238 -3.67 3.04 -2.82
CA TYR A 238 -3.50 2.72 -4.22
C TYR A 238 -4.78 2.09 -4.76
N GLN A 239 -5.17 2.50 -5.96
CA GLN A 239 -6.30 1.90 -6.67
C GLN A 239 -5.98 1.79 -8.16
N LEU A 240 -5.91 0.56 -8.67
CA LEU A 240 -6.01 0.30 -10.10
C LEU A 240 -7.46 -0.09 -10.40
N LYS A 241 -8.12 0.72 -11.22
CA LYS A 241 -9.52 0.55 -11.60
C LYS A 241 -9.61 0.18 -13.07
N MET A 242 -10.27 -0.93 -13.36
CA MET A 242 -10.66 -1.35 -14.70
C MET A 242 -12.18 -1.44 -14.80
N VAL A 243 -12.78 -0.77 -15.78
CA VAL A 243 -14.22 -0.87 -16.06
C VAL A 243 -14.43 -1.48 -17.43
N LEU A 244 -15.01 -2.68 -17.44
CA LEU A 244 -15.50 -3.34 -18.64
C LEU A 244 -17.00 -3.09 -18.77
N ARG A 245 -17.40 -2.36 -19.82
CA ARG A 245 -18.82 -2.04 -20.08
C ARG A 245 -19.50 -3.06 -20.99
N LYS A 246 -18.74 -3.54 -21.98
CA LYS A 246 -19.14 -4.48 -23.04
C LYS A 246 -17.87 -5.11 -23.59
N LEU A 247 -17.97 -6.33 -24.11
CA LEU A 247 -16.85 -7.00 -24.80
C LEU A 247 -16.40 -6.24 -26.06
N THR A 248 -17.32 -5.54 -26.72
CA THR A 248 -17.06 -4.81 -27.97
C THR A 248 -16.49 -3.40 -27.78
N VAL A 249 -16.11 -3.02 -26.55
CA VAL A 249 -15.57 -1.70 -26.21
C VAL A 249 -14.33 -1.87 -25.34
N SER A 250 -13.31 -1.06 -25.58
CA SER A 250 -12.09 -1.06 -24.79
C SER A 250 -12.39 -0.91 -23.29
N PRO A 251 -11.76 -1.71 -22.41
CA PRO A 251 -11.81 -1.48 -20.98
C PRO A 251 -11.29 -0.08 -20.63
N MET A 252 -11.97 0.60 -19.71
CA MET A 252 -11.47 1.87 -19.18
C MET A 252 -10.55 1.58 -18.00
N LEU A 253 -9.26 1.88 -18.12
CA LEU A 253 -8.28 1.70 -17.06
C LEU A 253 -7.83 3.04 -16.49
N SER A 254 -7.70 3.11 -15.17
CA SER A 254 -7.10 4.25 -14.48
C SER A 254 -6.40 3.79 -13.21
N PHE A 255 -5.18 4.29 -12.99
CA PHE A 255 -4.48 4.14 -11.73
C PHE A 255 -4.62 5.43 -10.92
N ALA A 256 -4.72 5.29 -9.60
CA ALA A 256 -4.80 6.41 -8.69
C ALA A 256 -4.11 6.12 -7.36
N MET A 257 -3.54 7.17 -6.76
CA MET A 257 -2.94 7.16 -5.43
C MET A 257 -3.58 8.28 -4.62
N ASP A 258 -4.10 7.98 -3.44
CA ASP A 258 -4.47 8.98 -2.43
C ASP A 258 -3.42 8.95 -1.32
N PHE A 259 -2.61 10.00 -1.24
CA PHE A 259 -1.57 10.16 -0.24
C PHE A 259 -1.93 11.25 0.77
N THR A 260 -3.22 11.57 0.94
CA THR A 260 -3.66 12.55 1.95
C THR A 260 -3.19 12.14 3.34
N ASP A 261 -3.45 10.89 3.75
CA ASP A 261 -3.08 10.36 5.07
C ASP A 261 -1.56 10.32 5.29
N ARG A 262 -0.75 10.33 4.22
CA ARG A 262 0.71 10.38 4.30
C ARG A 262 1.21 11.74 4.77
N PHE A 263 0.64 12.80 4.22
CA PHE A 263 1.15 14.16 4.39
C PHE A 263 0.31 14.99 5.37
N ILE A 264 -0.95 14.66 5.58
CA ILE A 264 -1.89 15.53 6.26
C ILE A 264 -2.42 14.80 7.49
N PRO A 265 -2.03 15.23 8.71
CA PRO A 265 -2.61 14.70 9.94
C PRO A 265 -4.13 14.80 9.93
N ASP A 266 -4.82 13.80 10.46
CA ASP A 266 -6.29 13.67 10.40
C ASP A 266 -7.03 14.95 10.84
N GLN A 267 -6.57 15.56 11.93
CA GLN A 267 -7.10 16.82 12.47
C GLN A 267 -6.96 18.04 11.54
N LEU A 268 -6.11 17.96 10.51
CA LEU A 268 -5.90 19.01 9.52
C LEU A 268 -6.53 18.68 8.16
N GLN A 269 -7.03 17.45 7.96
CA GLN A 269 -7.60 17.04 6.68
C GLN A 269 -8.85 17.85 6.31
N GLU A 270 -9.71 18.20 7.28
CA GLU A 270 -10.88 19.06 7.04
C GLU A 270 -10.52 20.48 6.57
N GLN A 271 -9.27 20.90 6.80
CA GLN A 271 -8.81 22.19 6.32
C GLN A 271 -8.47 22.14 4.83
N LEU A 272 -8.23 20.98 4.23
CA LEU A 272 -8.00 20.87 2.80
C LEU A 272 -9.33 20.80 2.06
N PRO A 273 -9.56 21.67 1.05
CA PRO A 273 -10.79 21.60 0.25
C PRO A 273 -10.83 20.34 -0.63
N GLU A 274 -9.68 19.71 -0.88
CA GLU A 274 -9.53 18.54 -1.74
C GLU A 274 -8.46 17.59 -1.18
N ARG A 275 -8.61 16.29 -1.47
CA ARG A 275 -7.64 15.25 -1.13
C ARG A 275 -6.43 15.28 -2.06
N LEU A 276 -5.31 14.76 -1.57
CA LEU A 276 -4.06 14.65 -2.31
C LEU A 276 -4.06 13.38 -3.16
N ILE A 277 -4.78 13.47 -4.28
CA ILE A 277 -4.97 12.34 -5.19
C ILE A 277 -4.10 12.55 -6.42
N PHE A 278 -3.34 11.55 -6.83
CA PHE A 278 -2.69 11.46 -8.13
C PHE A 278 -3.44 10.46 -9.00
N ARG A 279 -3.57 10.75 -10.30
CA ARG A 279 -4.15 9.82 -11.27
C ARG A 279 -3.25 9.71 -12.49
N LEU A 280 -3.01 8.48 -12.92
CA LEU A 280 -2.24 8.16 -14.11
C LEU A 280 -3.08 7.25 -15.01
N ARG A 281 -3.18 7.62 -16.29
CA ARG A 281 -3.75 6.76 -17.32
C ARG A 281 -2.62 6.25 -18.18
N SER A 282 -2.80 5.06 -18.75
CA SER A 282 -1.87 4.51 -19.74
C SER A 282 -1.64 5.44 -20.93
N LEU A 283 -2.67 6.21 -21.31
CA LEU A 283 -2.63 7.21 -22.38
C LEU A 283 -1.78 8.44 -22.06
N ASP A 284 -1.44 8.66 -20.79
CA ASP A 284 -0.59 9.78 -20.36
C ASP A 284 0.91 9.40 -20.40
N ILE A 285 1.25 8.16 -20.78
CA ILE A 285 2.62 7.64 -20.83
C ILE A 285 2.99 7.35 -22.28
N HIS A 286 3.95 8.09 -22.81
CA HIS A 286 4.35 8.05 -24.20
C HIS A 286 5.80 7.64 -24.37
N LYS A 287 6.12 7.02 -25.51
CA LYS A 287 7.51 6.80 -25.88
C LYS A 287 8.16 8.14 -26.19
N ASN A 288 9.34 8.38 -25.64
CA ASN A 288 10.11 9.57 -25.95
C ASN A 288 10.83 9.39 -27.30
N THR A 289 10.11 9.62 -28.40
CA THR A 289 10.64 9.47 -29.77
C THR A 289 11.38 10.72 -30.25
N GLY A 290 11.50 11.76 -29.42
CA GLY A 290 12.08 13.06 -29.80
C GLY A 290 11.26 13.85 -30.84
N GLN A 291 10.13 13.32 -31.31
CA GLN A 291 9.27 13.97 -32.30
C GLN A 291 8.13 14.71 -31.62
N LYS A 292 7.98 16.02 -31.92
CA LYS A 292 7.00 16.91 -31.26
C LYS A 292 5.53 16.52 -31.40
N ASN A 293 5.16 15.72 -32.41
CA ASN A 293 3.76 15.52 -32.81
C ASN A 293 3.30 14.05 -32.88
N ASN A 294 4.17 13.07 -32.58
CA ASN A 294 3.85 11.64 -32.63
C ASN A 294 4.23 10.96 -31.31
N SER A 295 3.47 11.26 -30.26
CA SER A 295 3.62 10.61 -28.96
C SER A 295 2.76 9.35 -28.92
N GLU A 296 3.29 8.24 -29.44
CA GLU A 296 2.63 6.93 -29.31
C GLU A 296 2.56 6.52 -27.83
N PRO A 297 1.38 6.08 -27.33
CA PRO A 297 1.26 5.59 -25.97
C PRO A 297 2.13 4.34 -25.77
N CYS A 298 2.78 4.22 -24.61
CA CYS A 298 3.61 3.06 -24.28
C CYS A 298 2.78 1.78 -24.10
N PHE A 299 1.56 1.94 -23.57
CA PHE A 299 0.66 0.84 -23.27
C PHE A 299 -0.63 1.02 -24.05
N ALA A 300 -0.74 0.31 -25.18
CA ALA A 300 -1.90 0.35 -26.05
C ALA A 300 -3.05 -0.50 -25.47
N LEU A 301 -3.62 -0.03 -24.36
CA LEU A 301 -4.77 -0.62 -23.69
C LEU A 301 -6.09 -0.28 -24.41
N THR A 302 -6.09 -0.48 -25.71
CA THR A 302 -7.18 -0.17 -26.62
C THR A 302 -7.46 -1.39 -27.47
N GLY A 303 -8.73 -1.75 -27.65
CA GLY A 303 -9.10 -2.90 -28.46
C GLY A 303 -10.47 -3.44 -28.06
N ARG A 304 -11.13 -4.11 -29.00
CA ARG A 304 -12.37 -4.84 -28.72
C ARG A 304 -11.99 -6.27 -28.36
N TRP A 305 -12.68 -6.86 -27.40
CA TRP A 305 -12.50 -8.26 -27.02
C TRP A 305 -13.30 -9.15 -27.98
N ASP A 306 -13.03 -9.02 -29.29
CA ASP A 306 -13.72 -9.75 -30.35
C ASP A 306 -13.00 -11.07 -30.66
N THR A 307 -11.67 -11.13 -30.46
CA THR A 307 -10.84 -12.32 -30.70
C THR A 307 -9.93 -12.66 -29.52
N GLN A 308 -9.46 -13.91 -29.44
CA GLN A 308 -8.49 -14.34 -28.44
C GLN A 308 -7.19 -13.53 -28.52
N THR A 309 -6.73 -13.22 -29.74
CA THR A 309 -5.53 -12.41 -29.98
C THR A 309 -5.69 -10.99 -29.42
N ASP A 310 -6.86 -10.36 -29.59
CA ASP A 310 -7.09 -9.02 -29.04
C ASP A 310 -7.01 -9.01 -27.51
N ILE A 311 -7.55 -10.05 -26.87
CA ILE A 311 -7.54 -10.20 -25.41
C ILE A 311 -6.12 -10.48 -24.90
N GLN A 312 -5.35 -11.33 -25.60
CA GLN A 312 -3.95 -11.60 -25.27
C GLN A 312 -3.09 -10.33 -25.38
N ASN A 313 -3.27 -9.55 -26.45
CA ASN A 313 -2.59 -8.27 -26.62
C ASN A 313 -2.96 -7.28 -25.50
N PHE A 314 -4.25 -7.23 -25.14
CA PHE A 314 -4.70 -6.40 -24.01
C PHE A 314 -4.02 -6.81 -22.71
N PHE A 315 -4.00 -8.09 -22.36
CA PHE A 315 -3.35 -8.57 -21.13
C PHE A 315 -1.84 -8.33 -21.14
N THR A 316 -1.18 -8.45 -22.30
CA THR A 316 0.25 -8.12 -22.44
C THR A 316 0.51 -6.64 -22.14
N HIS A 317 -0.32 -5.74 -22.67
CA HIS A 317 -0.19 -4.31 -22.37
C HIS A 317 -0.61 -3.96 -20.94
N LEU A 318 -1.56 -4.71 -20.37
CA LEU A 318 -2.02 -4.51 -18.99
C LEU A 318 -0.92 -4.89 -18.01
N ASP A 319 -0.29 -6.05 -18.22
CA ASP A 319 0.87 -6.50 -17.44
C ASP A 319 1.99 -5.46 -17.49
N ALA A 320 2.39 -5.03 -18.69
CA ALA A 320 3.43 -4.02 -18.86
C ALA A 320 3.10 -2.69 -18.16
N TYR A 321 1.82 -2.27 -18.18
CA TYR A 321 1.38 -1.05 -17.49
C TYR A 321 1.40 -1.21 -15.97
N ILE A 322 0.96 -2.36 -15.45
CA ILE A 322 1.00 -2.68 -14.03
C ILE A 322 2.45 -2.75 -13.54
N ASN A 323 3.32 -3.47 -14.25
CA ASN A 323 4.75 -3.56 -13.96
C ASN A 323 5.39 -2.16 -13.94
N PHE A 324 5.01 -1.28 -14.86
CA PHE A 324 5.46 0.11 -14.86
C PHE A 324 5.01 0.86 -13.60
N ILE A 325 3.74 0.74 -13.21
CA ILE A 325 3.22 1.35 -11.97
C ILE A 325 3.98 0.81 -10.76
N PHE A 326 4.11 -0.49 -10.61
CA PHE A 326 4.78 -1.11 -9.46
C PHE A 326 6.25 -0.71 -9.37
N SER A 327 6.96 -0.73 -10.50
CA SER A 327 8.39 -0.41 -10.55
C SER A 327 8.70 1.06 -10.24
N ASN A 328 7.78 1.98 -10.57
CA ASN A 328 8.01 3.42 -10.41
C ASN A 328 7.30 4.02 -9.19
N LEU A 329 6.08 3.57 -8.89
CA LEU A 329 5.16 4.20 -7.95
C LEU A 329 4.73 3.27 -6.80
N GLY A 330 4.99 1.98 -6.93
CA GLY A 330 4.77 0.99 -5.88
C GLY A 330 5.59 1.31 -4.62
N GLN A 331 5.20 0.71 -3.49
CA GLN A 331 5.93 0.81 -2.21
C GLN A 331 6.10 2.24 -1.64
N GLY A 332 5.31 3.21 -2.08
CA GLY A 332 5.39 4.59 -1.56
C GLY A 332 6.51 5.44 -2.14
N ARG A 333 7.01 5.12 -3.36
CA ARG A 333 8.06 5.86 -4.09
C ARG A 333 7.63 7.26 -4.56
N LEU A 334 7.31 8.15 -3.61
CA LEU A 334 6.85 9.51 -3.88
C LEU A 334 7.96 10.41 -4.43
N GLU A 335 9.22 10.06 -4.21
CA GLU A 335 10.40 10.69 -4.80
C GLU A 335 10.42 10.57 -6.33
N VAL A 336 9.84 9.51 -6.90
CA VAL A 336 9.71 9.35 -8.36
C VAL A 336 8.67 10.32 -8.92
N LEU A 337 7.52 10.44 -8.24
CA LEU A 337 6.51 11.46 -8.59
C LEU A 337 7.06 12.87 -8.45
N GLN A 338 7.88 13.09 -7.41
CA GLN A 338 8.57 14.36 -7.20
C GLN A 338 9.48 14.64 -8.40
N ALA A 339 10.39 13.73 -8.75
CA ALA A 339 11.29 13.90 -9.90
C ALA A 339 10.54 14.22 -11.19
N TRP A 340 9.44 13.50 -11.48
CA TRP A 340 8.62 13.77 -12.66
C TRP A 340 8.01 15.18 -12.67
N ALA A 341 7.59 15.70 -11.50
CA ALA A 341 7.05 17.06 -11.38
C ALA A 341 8.11 18.15 -11.62
N TYR A 342 9.39 17.85 -11.41
CA TYR A 342 10.52 18.72 -11.75
C TYR A 342 11.04 18.49 -13.19
N GLY A 343 10.45 17.55 -13.93
CA GLY A 343 10.81 17.24 -15.31
C GLY A 343 11.85 16.14 -15.48
N ASP A 344 12.32 15.54 -14.38
CA ASP A 344 13.31 14.46 -14.40
C ASP A 344 12.60 13.11 -14.61
N MET A 345 12.21 12.89 -15.87
CA MET A 345 11.52 11.68 -16.33
C MET A 345 12.52 10.66 -16.92
N PRO A 346 12.16 9.36 -16.97
CA PRO A 346 12.98 8.35 -17.64
C PRO A 346 13.27 8.72 -19.10
N ALA A 347 14.50 8.58 -19.57
CA ALA A 347 14.92 9.07 -20.89
C ALA A 347 14.08 8.52 -22.06
N GLU A 348 13.58 7.28 -21.93
CA GLU A 348 12.80 6.59 -22.96
C GLU A 348 11.30 6.92 -22.93
N LEU A 349 10.84 7.65 -21.90
CA LEU A 349 9.44 7.90 -21.63
C LEU A 349 9.15 9.39 -21.48
N LYS A 350 7.92 9.77 -21.84
CA LYS A 350 7.35 11.09 -21.55
C LYS A 350 6.04 10.87 -20.83
N ILE A 351 5.91 11.45 -19.64
CA ILE A 351 4.72 11.34 -18.81
C ILE A 351 4.02 12.70 -18.83
N ASP A 352 2.84 12.75 -19.41
CA ASP A 352 2.04 13.96 -19.48
C ASP A 352 1.32 14.18 -18.14
N LEU A 353 2.01 14.86 -17.22
CA LEU A 353 1.45 15.24 -15.93
C LEU A 353 0.48 16.41 -16.07
N ASP A 354 -0.70 16.26 -15.46
CA ASP A 354 -1.62 17.38 -15.27
C ASP A 354 -0.96 18.44 -14.37
N PHE A 355 -1.08 19.72 -14.76
CA PHE A 355 -0.46 20.83 -14.02
C PHE A 355 -0.87 20.84 -12.54
N ARG A 356 -2.06 20.33 -12.20
CA ARG A 356 -2.54 20.26 -10.81
C ARG A 356 -1.67 19.34 -9.97
N PHE A 357 -1.28 18.20 -10.54
CA PHE A 357 -0.39 17.25 -9.86
C PHE A 357 1.03 17.77 -9.78
N GLU A 358 1.52 18.40 -10.86
CA GLU A 358 2.83 19.05 -10.87
C GLU A 358 2.94 20.09 -9.74
N LEU A 359 2.00 21.03 -9.67
CA LEU A 359 1.98 22.05 -8.61
C LEU A 359 1.83 21.44 -7.22
N MET A 360 0.99 20.41 -7.05
CA MET A 360 0.82 19.72 -5.77
C MET A 360 2.12 19.07 -5.29
N MET A 361 2.85 18.36 -6.17
CA MET A 361 4.12 17.73 -5.81
C MET A 361 5.21 18.76 -5.47
N ILE A 362 5.26 19.89 -6.19
CA ILE A 362 6.18 20.99 -5.85
C ILE A 362 5.82 21.60 -4.50
N ALA A 363 4.52 21.79 -4.21
CA ALA A 363 4.06 22.29 -2.91
C ALA A 363 4.42 21.35 -1.76
N LEU A 364 4.28 20.03 -1.96
CA LEU A 364 4.71 19.00 -1.01
C LEU A 364 6.23 18.99 -0.82
N SER A 365 7.00 19.33 -1.85
CA SER A 365 8.47 19.48 -1.81
C SER A 365 8.94 20.73 -1.08
N GLN A 366 8.02 21.58 -0.64
CA GLN A 366 8.30 22.82 0.08
C GLN A 366 9.07 23.88 -0.74
N ASP A 367 9.03 23.79 -2.07
CA ASP A 367 9.71 24.73 -2.97
C ASP A 367 8.75 25.82 -3.46
N PHE A 368 8.54 26.84 -2.63
CA PHE A 368 7.65 27.94 -2.94
C PHE A 368 8.10 28.80 -4.14
N PRO A 369 9.38 29.16 -4.29
CA PRO A 369 9.86 29.88 -5.47
C PRO A 369 9.55 29.13 -6.78
N TYR A 370 9.82 27.83 -6.83
CA TYR A 370 9.54 27.04 -8.03
C TYR A 370 8.05 26.86 -8.27
N LEU A 371 7.24 26.69 -7.21
CA LEU A 371 5.78 26.65 -7.32
C LEU A 371 5.22 27.91 -8.01
N GLN A 372 5.72 29.07 -7.62
CA GLN A 372 5.32 30.35 -8.22
C GLN A 372 5.76 30.44 -9.68
N GLU A 373 6.98 30.02 -10.01
CA GLU A 373 7.49 29.98 -11.38
C GLU A 373 6.59 29.10 -12.27
N ARG A 374 6.29 27.87 -11.83
CA ARG A 374 5.47 26.92 -12.59
C ARG A 374 4.03 27.39 -12.75
N TYR A 375 3.45 28.04 -11.74
CA TYR A 375 2.15 28.71 -11.88
C TYR A 375 2.16 29.79 -12.99
N GLN A 376 3.19 30.66 -13.02
CA GLN A 376 3.28 31.71 -14.05
C GLN A 376 3.52 31.12 -15.44
N TYR A 377 4.31 30.06 -15.54
CA TYR A 377 4.52 29.32 -16.78
C TYR A 377 3.18 28.79 -17.34
N HIS A 378 2.42 28.05 -16.53
CA HIS A 378 1.12 27.49 -16.96
C HIS A 378 0.11 28.59 -17.30
N LYS A 379 0.10 29.68 -16.54
CA LYS A 379 -0.74 30.85 -16.84
C LYS A 379 -0.42 31.45 -18.20
N ALA A 380 0.86 31.63 -18.52
CA ALA A 380 1.30 32.14 -19.81
C ALA A 380 0.92 31.18 -20.97
N VAL A 381 1.12 29.87 -20.79
CA VAL A 381 0.74 28.86 -21.80
C VAL A 381 -0.77 28.86 -22.06
N LEU A 382 -1.60 28.86 -21.01
CA LEU A 382 -3.06 28.90 -21.15
C LEU A 382 -3.54 30.18 -21.84
N MET A 383 -2.93 31.34 -21.52
CA MET A 383 -3.24 32.61 -22.18
C MET A 383 -2.84 32.61 -23.65
N GLN A 384 -1.66 32.09 -24.00
CA GLN A 384 -1.19 32.00 -25.39
C GLN A 384 -2.09 31.09 -26.24
N ASN A 385 -2.62 30.03 -25.64
CA ASN A 385 -3.49 29.07 -26.32
C ASN A 385 -4.97 29.49 -26.34
N ASN A 386 -5.32 30.70 -25.88
CA ASN A 386 -6.70 31.17 -25.75
C ASN A 386 -7.61 30.17 -24.99
N ALA A 387 -7.09 29.58 -23.90
CA ALA A 387 -7.84 28.65 -23.07
C ALA A 387 -9.11 29.29 -22.49
N ARG A 388 -10.09 28.47 -22.11
CA ARG A 388 -11.36 28.98 -21.57
C ARG A 388 -11.12 29.63 -20.21
N ALA A 389 -11.97 30.60 -19.84
CA ALA A 389 -11.91 31.23 -18.53
C ALA A 389 -12.00 30.23 -17.37
N SER A 390 -12.72 29.12 -17.56
CA SER A 390 -12.78 28.01 -16.59
C SER A 390 -11.43 27.33 -16.36
N ASP A 391 -10.62 27.19 -17.41
CA ASP A 391 -9.32 26.51 -17.32
C ASP A 391 -8.30 27.39 -16.57
N LEU A 392 -8.37 28.71 -16.79
CA LEU A 392 -7.61 29.70 -15.99
C LEU A 392 -8.08 29.75 -14.53
N GLY A 393 -9.40 29.69 -14.30
CA GLY A 393 -9.97 29.61 -12.95
C GLY A 393 -9.47 28.39 -12.18
N LEU A 394 -9.47 27.22 -12.84
CA LEU A 394 -8.94 25.98 -12.25
C LEU A 394 -7.46 26.10 -11.88
N LEU A 395 -6.64 26.74 -12.71
CA LEU A 395 -5.22 26.98 -12.39
C LEU A 395 -5.07 27.88 -11.15
N GLU A 396 -5.87 28.93 -11.03
CA GLU A 396 -5.83 29.82 -9.85
C GLU A 396 -6.29 29.13 -8.57
N GLU A 397 -7.34 28.31 -8.65
CA GLU A 397 -7.83 27.49 -7.53
C GLU A 397 -6.77 26.47 -7.10
N SER A 398 -6.15 25.79 -8.06
CA SER A 398 -5.10 24.79 -7.81
C SER A 398 -3.86 25.43 -7.17
N TYR A 399 -3.46 26.62 -7.64
CA TYR A 399 -2.34 27.34 -7.03
C TYR A 399 -2.64 27.79 -5.59
N LYS A 400 -3.84 28.35 -5.33
CA LYS A 400 -4.26 28.71 -3.96
C LYS A 400 -4.31 27.50 -3.04
N PHE A 401 -4.81 26.36 -3.54
CA PHE A 401 -4.77 25.09 -2.84
C PHE A 401 -3.33 24.70 -2.47
N CYS A 402 -2.41 24.75 -3.44
CA CYS A 402 -1.01 24.41 -3.24
C CYS A 402 -0.31 25.32 -2.22
N GLN A 403 -0.64 26.63 -2.18
CA GLN A 403 -0.13 27.53 -1.15
C GLN A 403 -0.61 27.15 0.25
N LYS A 404 -1.88 26.74 0.39
CA LYS A 404 -2.44 26.25 1.66
C LYS A 404 -1.80 24.92 2.07
N LEU A 405 -1.68 23.99 1.13
CA LEU A 405 -1.05 22.69 1.32
C LEU A 405 0.38 22.85 1.84
N ASN A 406 1.19 23.68 1.15
CA ASN A 406 2.57 23.96 1.52
C ASN A 406 2.69 24.42 2.98
N LYS A 407 1.84 25.38 3.41
CA LYS A 407 1.80 25.84 4.79
C LYS A 407 1.47 24.71 5.77
N ILE A 408 0.46 23.90 5.47
CA ILE A 408 0.04 22.78 6.32
C ILE A 408 1.19 21.78 6.50
N VAL A 409 1.86 21.37 5.42
CA VAL A 409 2.92 20.36 5.51
C VAL A 409 4.21 20.89 6.12
N MET A 410 4.50 22.19 5.97
CA MET A 410 5.57 22.87 6.68
C MET A 410 5.31 22.92 8.19
N ASP A 411 4.12 23.39 8.59
CA ASP A 411 3.75 23.51 10.01
C ASP A 411 3.69 22.13 10.70
N ALA A 412 3.25 21.10 9.98
CA ALA A 412 3.17 19.72 10.49
C ALA A 412 4.50 18.95 10.38
N GLY A 413 5.49 19.45 9.65
CA GLY A 413 6.76 18.75 9.42
C GLY A 413 6.62 17.45 8.60
N THR A 414 5.59 17.36 7.76
CA THR A 414 5.23 16.14 7.01
C THR A 414 5.57 16.21 5.53
N GLY A 415 6.04 17.37 5.04
CA GLY A 415 6.39 17.57 3.63
C GLY A 415 7.50 16.64 3.13
N LEU A 416 7.61 16.55 1.81
CA LEU A 416 8.74 15.89 1.17
C LEU A 416 10.03 16.66 1.46
N GLN A 417 11.15 15.96 1.40
CA GLN A 417 12.45 16.61 1.36
C GLN A 417 12.52 17.48 0.10
N PRO A 418 13.24 18.61 0.15
CA PRO A 418 13.48 19.43 -1.03
C PRO A 418 14.07 18.59 -2.16
N TYR A 419 13.61 18.84 -3.38
CA TYR A 419 14.14 18.15 -4.55
C TYR A 419 15.58 18.58 -4.80
N ILE A 420 16.47 17.62 -4.97
CA ILE A 420 17.86 17.85 -5.38
C ILE A 420 18.01 17.20 -6.74
N GLN A 421 18.23 18.02 -7.75
CA GLN A 421 18.46 17.54 -9.11
C GLN A 421 19.75 16.70 -9.15
N ASN A 422 19.63 15.47 -9.65
CA ASN A 422 20.75 14.52 -9.81
C ASN A 422 21.52 14.76 -11.09
#